data_AF-A0AAY5L1Z5-F1
#
_entry.id   AF-A0AAY5L1Z5-F1
#
_cell.length_a   1.000
_cell.length_b   1.000
_cell.length_c   1.000
_cell.angle_alpha   90.00
_cell.angle_beta   90.00
_cell.angle_gamma   90.00
#
_symmetry.space_group_name_H-M   'P 1'
#
loop_
_entity.id
_entity.type
_entity.pdbx_description
1 polymer ?
#
loop_
_entity_poly.entity_id
_entity_poly.type
_entity_poly.pdbx_seq_one_letter_code
_entity_poly.pdbx_strand_id
1 'polypeptide(L)'
;MVSLEFFAQRSCRLFWPVGCVFLFFGCLSVASPSHGRRLICWQAIMNCQTEPECHYAYGQYTHACAAVLSGDRKKCPSHCISSLVQLNLTKNGPALEDCSCASDSICRNTKRAIEPCLPRTSNMGCTEARRQCEKDSQCSSAMRDYLIHCGKLFSGATCTNACRNVIADMRKIPKAELLDTCVCDGTERTICEYVKLSMKNLCFDAPVVAEEGSGSDDEDDEDDEEDFPVLNPVFEGRNAGSDGCAVGSFGVLTVVTASGLILLTPLL
;
A
#
# COMPACT_ATOMS: atom_id res chain seq x y z
N MET A 1 17.56 -72.23 -11.80
CA MET A 1 18.12 -70.96 -12.31
C MET A 1 16.99 -70.12 -12.94
N VAL A 2 15.94 -69.75 -12.19
CA VAL A 2 14.81 -68.93 -12.69
C VAL A 2 14.18 -68.07 -11.57
N SER A 3 14.92 -67.76 -10.49
CA SER A 3 14.31 -67.11 -9.31
C SER A 3 14.96 -65.79 -8.88
N LEU A 4 15.97 -65.29 -9.60
CA LEU A 4 16.62 -64.01 -9.27
C LEU A 4 16.24 -62.84 -10.18
N GLU A 5 15.67 -63.07 -11.37
CA GLU A 5 15.42 -61.96 -12.31
C GLU A 5 14.09 -61.22 -12.06
N PHE A 6 13.18 -61.79 -11.28
CA PHE A 6 11.86 -61.19 -11.05
C PHE A 6 11.84 -60.11 -9.96
N PHE A 7 12.81 -60.10 -9.05
CA PHE A 7 12.84 -59.15 -7.93
C PHE A 7 13.50 -57.80 -8.29
N ALA A 8 14.42 -57.82 -9.26
CA ALA A 8 15.12 -56.61 -9.71
C ALA A 8 14.22 -55.67 -10.53
N GLN A 9 13.24 -56.21 -11.26
CA GLN A 9 12.42 -55.42 -12.18
C GLN A 9 11.17 -54.80 -11.54
N ARG A 10 10.73 -55.32 -10.38
CA ARG A 10 9.56 -54.79 -9.65
C ARG A 10 9.92 -53.64 -8.71
N SER A 11 11.17 -53.61 -8.25
CA SER A 11 11.70 -52.60 -7.33
C SER A 11 11.92 -51.25 -8.03
N CYS A 12 12.41 -51.22 -9.26
CA CYS A 12 12.69 -49.95 -9.96
C CYS A 12 11.45 -49.15 -10.42
N ARG A 13 10.25 -49.75 -10.46
CA ARG A 13 9.03 -49.06 -10.93
C ARG A 13 8.25 -48.33 -9.84
N LEU A 14 8.53 -48.58 -8.57
CA LEU A 14 7.87 -47.92 -7.43
C LEU A 14 8.70 -46.77 -6.85
N PHE A 15 10.03 -46.84 -6.92
CA PHE A 15 10.89 -45.76 -6.43
C PHE A 15 10.84 -44.50 -7.29
N TRP A 16 10.58 -44.63 -8.60
CA TRP A 16 10.46 -43.49 -9.51
C TRP A 16 9.22 -42.61 -9.23
N PRO A 17 7.98 -43.15 -9.13
CA PRO A 17 6.83 -42.33 -8.79
C PRO A 17 6.87 -41.81 -7.35
N VAL A 18 7.40 -42.59 -6.40
CA VAL A 18 7.53 -42.16 -5.00
C VAL A 18 8.56 -41.05 -4.85
N GLY A 19 9.71 -41.15 -5.52
CA GLY A 19 10.73 -40.10 -5.57
C GLY A 19 10.22 -38.82 -6.24
N CYS A 20 9.46 -38.95 -7.33
CA CYS A 20 8.78 -37.80 -7.95
C CYS A 20 7.74 -37.19 -7.00
N VAL A 21 6.92 -37.97 -6.29
CA VAL A 21 5.93 -37.46 -5.32
C VAL A 21 6.62 -36.71 -4.17
N PHE A 22 7.73 -37.22 -3.63
CA PHE A 22 8.50 -36.51 -2.58
C PHE A 22 9.15 -35.22 -3.09
N LEU A 23 9.67 -35.20 -4.33
CA LEU A 23 10.19 -33.99 -4.96
C LEU A 23 9.08 -32.96 -5.25
N PHE A 24 7.91 -33.41 -5.71
CA PHE A 24 6.74 -32.53 -5.92
C PHE A 24 6.19 -31.97 -4.60
N PHE A 25 6.10 -32.76 -3.53
CA PHE A 25 5.72 -32.27 -2.19
C PHE A 25 6.76 -31.33 -1.58
N GLY A 26 8.06 -31.57 -1.83
CA GLY A 26 9.13 -30.66 -1.43
C GLY A 26 9.06 -29.30 -2.13
N CYS A 27 8.78 -29.29 -3.44
CA CYS A 27 8.65 -28.06 -4.22
C CYS A 27 7.37 -27.26 -3.89
N LEU A 28 6.27 -27.93 -3.56
CA LEU A 28 5.03 -27.26 -3.11
C LEU A 28 5.18 -26.59 -1.74
N SER A 29 6.16 -27.01 -0.94
CA SER A 29 6.45 -26.40 0.36
C SER A 29 7.30 -25.12 0.26
N VAL A 30 8.00 -24.91 -0.86
CA VAL A 30 8.87 -23.73 -1.08
C VAL A 30 8.18 -22.61 -1.86
N ALA A 31 7.10 -22.90 -2.57
CA ALA A 31 6.33 -21.92 -3.35
C ALA A 31 5.16 -21.28 -2.58
N SER A 32 5.16 -21.33 -1.24
CA SER A 32 4.27 -20.48 -0.46
C SER A 32 4.90 -19.09 -0.39
N PRO A 33 4.22 -18.03 -0.86
CA PRO A 33 4.61 -16.69 -0.46
C PRO A 33 4.60 -16.68 1.06
N SER A 34 5.69 -16.25 1.67
CA SER A 34 5.77 -15.96 3.11
C SER A 34 4.80 -14.83 3.44
N HIS A 35 3.50 -15.11 3.44
CA HIS A 35 2.58 -14.46 4.36
C HIS A 35 3.02 -14.94 5.73
N GLY A 36 4.03 -14.23 6.29
CA GLY A 36 4.62 -14.52 7.58
C GLY A 36 3.50 -14.86 8.55
N ARG A 37 3.54 -16.08 9.10
CA ARG A 37 2.50 -16.58 9.98
C ARG A 37 2.28 -15.53 11.06
N ARG A 38 1.13 -14.85 11.01
CA ARG A 38 0.80 -13.72 11.88
C ARG A 38 1.00 -14.17 13.33
N LEU A 39 1.97 -13.58 14.04
CA LEU A 39 2.32 -13.99 15.41
C LEU A 39 1.11 -13.89 16.32
N ILE A 40 1.01 -14.72 17.37
CA ILE A 40 0.02 -14.46 18.43
C ILE A 40 0.50 -13.25 19.24
N CYS A 41 -0.41 -12.38 19.69
CA CYS A 41 -0.01 -11.10 20.30
C CYS A 41 0.88 -11.20 21.52
N TRP A 42 0.69 -12.22 22.37
CA TRP A 42 1.63 -12.45 23.47
C TRP A 42 3.04 -12.79 22.97
N GLN A 43 3.18 -13.50 21.85
CA GLN A 43 4.47 -13.83 21.26
C GLN A 43 5.15 -12.58 20.67
N ALA A 44 4.38 -11.71 20.02
CA ALA A 44 4.89 -10.43 19.53
C ALA A 44 5.38 -9.53 20.69
N ILE A 45 4.66 -9.50 21.82
CA ILE A 45 5.06 -8.80 23.03
C ILE A 45 6.38 -9.35 23.57
N MET A 46 6.52 -10.68 23.68
CA MET A 46 7.76 -11.29 24.15
C MET A 46 8.95 -10.93 23.25
N ASN A 47 8.78 -10.97 21.93
CA ASN A 47 9.83 -10.55 20.99
C ASN A 47 10.21 -9.08 21.17
N CYS A 48 9.23 -8.18 21.32
CA CYS A 48 9.48 -6.77 21.61
C CYS A 48 10.24 -6.58 22.92
N GLN A 49 9.93 -7.34 23.97
CA GLN A 49 10.61 -7.23 25.26
C GLN A 49 12.07 -7.70 25.21
N THR A 50 12.43 -8.59 24.27
CA THR A 50 13.84 -8.99 24.08
C THR A 50 14.69 -7.91 23.40
N GLU A 51 14.07 -6.93 22.74
CA GLU A 51 14.72 -5.78 22.13
C GLU A 51 14.66 -4.58 23.10
N PRO A 52 15.78 -4.05 23.59
CA PRO A 52 15.76 -3.02 24.64
C PRO A 52 15.06 -1.73 24.18
N GLU A 53 15.23 -1.34 22.93
CA GLU A 53 14.58 -0.16 22.34
C GLU A 53 13.06 -0.35 22.24
N CYS A 54 12.61 -1.52 21.76
CA CYS A 54 11.18 -1.86 21.68
C CYS A 54 10.55 -1.97 23.07
N HIS A 55 11.24 -2.60 24.02
CA HIS A 55 10.77 -2.70 25.39
C HIS A 55 10.53 -1.32 26.03
N TYR A 56 11.48 -0.38 25.85
CA TYR A 56 11.33 0.99 26.33
C TYR A 56 10.17 1.70 25.64
N ALA A 57 10.10 1.64 24.31
CA ALA A 57 9.03 2.26 23.52
C ALA A 57 7.64 1.69 23.88
N TYR A 58 7.55 0.39 24.15
CA TYR A 58 6.33 -0.28 24.59
C TYR A 58 5.89 0.24 25.96
N GLY A 59 6.82 0.43 26.90
CA GLY A 59 6.52 1.07 28.18
C GLY A 59 5.94 2.47 28.00
N GLN A 60 6.58 3.32 27.18
CA GLN A 60 6.08 4.67 26.88
C GLN A 60 4.69 4.65 26.27
N TYR A 61 4.43 3.74 25.33
CA TYR A 61 3.10 3.51 24.75
C TYR A 61 2.05 3.20 25.81
N THR A 62 2.32 2.24 26.72
CA THR A 62 1.34 1.84 27.75
C THR A 62 0.98 2.99 28.69
N HIS A 63 1.95 3.85 29.03
CA HIS A 63 1.72 5.03 29.86
C HIS A 63 1.00 6.15 29.11
N ALA A 64 1.47 6.48 27.91
CA ALA A 64 0.93 7.58 27.11
C ALA A 64 -0.52 7.32 26.66
N CYS A 65 -0.87 6.06 26.40
CA CYS A 65 -2.19 5.68 25.90
C CYS A 65 -3.14 5.17 27.01
N ALA A 66 -2.74 5.21 28.29
CA ALA A 66 -3.49 4.62 29.39
C ALA A 66 -4.97 5.02 29.43
N ALA A 67 -5.29 6.31 29.26
CA ALA A 67 -6.67 6.82 29.26
C ALA A 67 -7.52 6.38 28.05
N VAL A 68 -6.88 6.01 26.94
CA VAL A 68 -7.56 5.44 25.76
C VAL A 68 -7.76 3.94 25.98
N LEU A 69 -6.75 3.26 26.51
CA LEU A 69 -6.78 1.83 26.81
C LEU A 69 -7.80 1.46 27.89
N SER A 70 -8.02 2.33 28.88
CA SER A 70 -9.06 2.19 29.89
C SER A 70 -10.47 2.50 29.37
N GLY A 71 -10.59 3.17 28.21
CA GLY A 71 -11.86 3.63 27.64
C GLY A 71 -12.34 4.99 28.17
N ASP A 72 -11.54 5.68 29.01
CA ASP A 72 -11.90 6.99 29.58
C ASP A 72 -11.94 8.11 28.53
N ARG A 73 -11.19 7.95 27.43
CA ARG A 73 -11.12 8.92 26.33
C ARG A 73 -11.32 8.24 24.97
N LYS A 74 -12.22 8.82 24.17
CA LYS A 74 -12.48 8.42 22.77
C LYS A 74 -11.57 9.13 21.76
N LYS A 75 -10.91 10.22 22.16
CA LYS A 75 -9.97 10.98 21.31
C LYS A 75 -8.54 10.68 21.73
N CYS A 76 -7.66 10.47 20.75
CA CYS A 76 -6.27 10.15 20.97
C CYS A 76 -5.45 11.38 21.36
N PRO A 77 -4.78 11.36 22.53
CA PRO A 77 -3.83 12.40 22.88
C PRO A 77 -2.62 12.40 21.94
N SER A 78 -2.04 13.58 21.68
CA SER A 78 -0.86 13.72 20.82
C SER A 78 0.32 12.87 21.29
N HIS A 79 0.57 12.81 22.60
CA HIS A 79 1.65 12.01 23.18
C HIS A 79 1.44 10.49 22.99
N CYS A 80 0.18 10.00 23.03
CA CYS A 80 -0.12 8.60 22.72
C CYS A 80 0.21 8.27 21.25
N ILE A 81 -0.17 9.16 20.32
CA ILE A 81 0.14 9.01 18.90
C ILE A 81 1.66 8.99 18.69
N SER A 82 2.40 9.92 19.29
CA SER A 82 3.86 9.97 19.18
C SER A 82 4.55 8.72 19.75
N SER A 83 4.08 8.20 20.88
CA SER A 83 4.60 6.95 21.46
C SER A 83 4.32 5.73 20.56
N LEU A 84 3.15 5.67 19.91
CA LEU A 84 2.83 4.64 18.93
C LEU A 84 3.74 4.71 17.70
N VAL A 85 3.99 5.92 17.16
CA VAL A 85 4.94 6.12 16.06
C VAL A 85 6.33 5.60 16.45
N GLN A 86 6.82 5.98 17.64
CA GLN A 86 8.14 5.52 18.12
C GLN A 86 8.22 4.01 18.28
N LEU A 87 7.17 3.39 18.83
CA LEU A 87 7.09 1.93 18.94
C LEU A 87 7.16 1.28 17.54
N ASN A 88 6.44 1.81 16.56
CA ASN A 88 6.41 1.26 15.21
C ASN A 88 7.74 1.43 14.44
N LEU A 89 8.64 2.32 14.88
CA LEU A 89 9.98 2.48 14.29
C LEU A 89 10.99 1.44 14.79
N THR A 90 10.65 0.66 15.82
CA THR A 90 11.52 -0.40 16.36
C THR A 90 11.44 -1.67 15.51
N LYS A 91 12.38 -2.61 15.71
CA LYS A 91 12.44 -3.82 14.88
C LYS A 91 11.23 -4.74 15.09
N ASN A 92 10.81 -4.93 16.34
CA ASN A 92 9.69 -5.82 16.67
C ASN A 92 8.35 -5.11 16.92
N GLY A 93 8.35 -3.78 17.03
CA GLY A 93 7.14 -2.99 17.30
C GLY A 93 5.99 -3.17 16.29
N PRO A 94 6.22 -3.15 14.97
CA PRO A 94 5.17 -3.34 13.97
C PRO A 94 4.39 -4.66 14.13
N ALA A 95 5.04 -5.71 14.63
CA ALA A 95 4.40 -7.01 14.84
C ALA A 95 3.31 -6.98 15.94
N LEU A 96 3.29 -5.97 16.82
CA LEU A 96 2.26 -5.79 17.85
C LEU A 96 0.93 -5.32 17.25
N GLU A 97 0.98 -4.44 16.26
CA GLU A 97 -0.20 -4.07 15.48
C GLU A 97 -0.70 -5.26 14.65
N ASP A 98 0.25 -6.00 14.08
CA ASP A 98 -0.03 -7.09 13.18
C ASP A 98 -0.27 -8.45 13.83
N CYS A 99 -0.20 -8.64 15.14
CA CYS A 99 -0.41 -9.97 15.71
C CYS A 99 -1.89 -10.44 15.72
N SER A 100 -2.13 -11.75 15.79
CA SER A 100 -3.44 -12.36 16.02
C SER A 100 -3.77 -12.43 17.51
N CYS A 101 -4.97 -12.00 17.90
CA CYS A 101 -5.48 -12.14 19.27
C CYS A 101 -6.06 -13.53 19.58
N ALA A 102 -6.20 -14.40 18.57
CA ALA A 102 -6.94 -15.66 18.70
C ALA A 102 -8.30 -15.45 19.42
N SER A 103 -8.58 -16.19 20.50
CA SER A 103 -9.81 -16.08 21.28
C SER A 103 -9.78 -15.02 22.41
N ASP A 104 -8.66 -14.33 22.64
CA ASP A 104 -8.51 -13.33 23.71
C ASP A 104 -9.32 -12.05 23.45
N SER A 105 -10.36 -11.82 24.26
CA SER A 105 -11.21 -10.63 24.19
C SER A 105 -10.53 -9.35 24.66
N ILE A 106 -9.61 -9.44 25.62
CA ILE A 106 -8.87 -8.27 26.13
C ILE A 106 -7.99 -7.75 25.00
N CYS A 107 -7.21 -8.63 24.37
CA CYS A 107 -6.39 -8.27 23.21
C CYS A 107 -7.22 -7.60 22.10
N ARG A 108 -8.37 -8.19 21.73
CA ARG A 108 -9.25 -7.60 20.69
C ARG A 108 -9.77 -6.22 21.08
N ASN A 109 -10.18 -6.04 22.33
CA ASN A 109 -10.69 -4.77 22.82
C ASN A 109 -9.59 -3.70 22.87
N THR A 110 -8.39 -4.06 23.34
CA THR A 110 -7.20 -3.19 23.32
C THR A 110 -6.88 -2.74 21.89
N LYS A 111 -6.85 -3.68 20.93
CA LYS A 111 -6.60 -3.34 19.52
C LYS A 111 -7.65 -2.39 18.94
N ARG A 112 -8.94 -2.62 19.21
CA ARG A 112 -10.02 -1.72 18.78
C ARG A 112 -9.95 -0.35 19.45
N ALA A 113 -9.60 -0.29 20.74
CA ALA A 113 -9.49 0.96 21.47
C ALA A 113 -8.36 1.84 20.93
N ILE A 114 -7.25 1.23 20.51
CA ILE A 114 -6.07 1.96 20.02
C ILE A 114 -6.10 2.23 18.51
N GLU A 115 -6.90 1.50 17.73
CA GLU A 115 -7.04 1.67 16.27
C GLU A 115 -7.19 3.14 15.83
N PRO A 116 -7.99 4.00 16.51
CA PRO A 116 -8.13 5.41 16.12
C PRO A 116 -6.86 6.25 16.33
N CYS A 117 -5.90 5.76 17.13
CA CYS A 117 -4.66 6.45 17.46
C CYS A 117 -3.50 6.02 16.56
N LEU A 118 -3.66 4.92 15.83
CA LEU A 118 -2.63 4.42 14.93
C LEU A 118 -2.47 5.40 13.77
N PRO A 119 -1.25 5.91 13.53
CA PRO A 119 -0.97 6.66 12.32
C PRO A 119 -1.20 5.68 11.15
N ARG A 120 -2.05 6.04 10.18
CA ARG A 120 -2.29 5.25 8.97
C ARG A 120 -1.09 5.30 8.02
N THR A 121 0.10 4.99 8.53
CA THR A 121 1.34 4.90 7.78
C THR A 121 1.49 3.46 7.33
N SER A 122 0.76 3.10 6.26
CA SER A 122 1.34 2.07 5.42
C SER A 122 2.65 2.67 4.90
N ASN A 123 3.81 2.07 5.23
CA ASN A 123 5.13 2.52 4.73
C ASN A 123 5.27 2.32 3.20
N MET A 124 4.18 2.02 2.51
CA MET A 124 4.14 1.83 1.09
C MET A 124 3.98 3.18 0.39
N GLY A 125 4.86 3.45 -0.57
CA GLY A 125 4.77 4.59 -1.45
C GLY A 125 3.52 4.53 -2.34
N CYS A 126 2.91 5.68 -2.61
CA CYS A 126 1.76 5.76 -3.50
C CYS A 126 2.09 5.32 -4.93
N THR A 127 3.36 5.44 -5.35
CA THR A 127 3.86 4.91 -6.61
C THR A 127 3.67 3.39 -6.71
N GLU A 128 4.06 2.65 -5.66
CA GLU A 128 3.91 1.19 -5.61
C GLU A 128 2.45 0.78 -5.40
N ALA A 129 1.71 1.52 -4.58
CA ALA A 129 0.26 1.30 -4.40
C ALA A 129 -0.48 1.40 -5.74
N ARG A 130 -0.18 2.44 -6.53
CA ARG A 130 -0.75 2.62 -7.88
C ARG A 130 -0.38 1.47 -8.80
N ARG A 131 0.89 1.06 -8.82
CA ARG A 131 1.37 -0.08 -9.61
C ARG A 131 0.67 -1.40 -9.24
N GLN A 132 0.27 -1.59 -7.99
CA GLN A 132 -0.49 -2.77 -7.58
C GLN A 132 -1.96 -2.68 -8.00
N CYS A 133 -2.57 -1.51 -7.87
CA CYS A 133 -3.94 -1.27 -8.32
C CYS A 133 -4.08 -1.43 -9.84
N GLU A 134 -3.12 -0.93 -10.62
CA GLU A 134 -3.11 -1.07 -12.08
C GLU A 134 -3.02 -2.53 -12.56
N LYS A 135 -2.36 -3.41 -11.79
CA LYS A 135 -2.27 -4.85 -12.10
C LYS A 135 -3.56 -5.61 -11.78
N ASP A 136 -4.41 -5.06 -10.92
CA ASP A 136 -5.68 -5.65 -10.54
C ASP A 136 -6.79 -5.07 -11.43
N SER A 137 -7.53 -5.91 -12.14
CA SER A 137 -8.51 -5.43 -13.13
C SER A 137 -9.65 -4.64 -12.50
N GLN A 138 -10.12 -5.07 -11.33
CA GLN A 138 -11.19 -4.42 -10.59
C GLN A 138 -10.74 -3.05 -10.07
N CYS A 139 -9.56 -2.99 -9.45
CA CYS A 139 -8.97 -1.76 -8.95
C CYS A 139 -8.64 -0.79 -10.08
N SER A 140 -8.04 -1.28 -11.17
CA SER A 140 -7.75 -0.48 -12.37
C SER A 140 -9.02 0.13 -12.96
N SER A 141 -10.15 -0.59 -12.99
CA SER A 141 -11.45 -0.05 -13.41
C SER A 141 -11.92 1.05 -12.46
N ALA A 142 -11.98 0.78 -11.16
CA ALA A 142 -12.43 1.74 -10.17
C ALA A 142 -11.54 3.01 -10.13
N MET A 143 -10.24 2.86 -10.40
CA MET A 143 -9.30 3.97 -10.53
C MET A 143 -9.63 4.87 -11.74
N ARG A 144 -10.11 4.31 -12.85
CA ARG A 144 -10.60 5.11 -13.99
C ARG A 144 -11.87 5.87 -13.61
N ASP A 145 -12.80 5.21 -12.95
CA ASP A 145 -14.05 5.84 -12.48
C ASP A 145 -13.75 7.00 -11.52
N TYR A 146 -12.74 6.84 -10.67
CA TYR A 146 -12.27 7.89 -9.77
C TYR A 146 -11.76 9.12 -10.53
N LEU A 147 -10.91 8.93 -11.54
CA LEU A 147 -10.39 10.03 -12.35
C LEU A 147 -11.50 10.77 -13.11
N ILE A 148 -12.56 10.07 -13.53
CA ILE A 148 -13.70 10.64 -14.25
C ILE A 148 -14.60 11.44 -13.29
N HIS A 149 -15.05 10.82 -12.20
CA HIS A 149 -16.07 11.41 -11.33
C HIS A 149 -15.49 12.40 -10.30
N CYS A 150 -14.20 12.30 -9.97
CA CYS A 150 -13.53 13.16 -9.00
C CYS A 150 -12.64 14.24 -9.63
N GLY A 151 -12.73 14.52 -10.93
CA GLY A 151 -11.92 15.57 -11.58
C GLY A 151 -12.02 16.94 -10.91
N LYS A 152 -13.22 17.34 -10.44
CA LYS A 152 -13.46 18.60 -9.70
C LYS A 152 -12.82 18.63 -8.30
N LEU A 153 -12.46 17.47 -7.76
CA LEU A 153 -11.72 17.35 -6.50
C LEU A 153 -10.25 17.73 -6.69
N PHE A 154 -9.66 17.38 -7.84
CA PHE A 154 -8.25 17.64 -8.14
C PHE A 154 -7.94 19.12 -8.36
N SER A 155 -8.94 19.92 -8.71
CA SER A 155 -8.84 21.38 -8.75
C SER A 155 -9.16 22.06 -7.41
N GLY A 156 -9.52 21.28 -6.38
CA GLY A 156 -9.88 21.79 -5.06
C GLY A 156 -11.25 22.49 -4.99
N ALA A 157 -12.13 22.30 -5.99
CA ALA A 157 -13.39 23.02 -6.07
C ALA A 157 -14.49 22.40 -5.18
N THR A 158 -14.83 21.12 -5.41
CA THR A 158 -15.92 20.46 -4.68
C THR A 158 -15.81 18.94 -4.74
N CYS A 159 -16.32 18.27 -3.71
CA CYS A 159 -16.55 16.83 -3.73
C CYS A 159 -18.03 16.57 -4.04
N THR A 160 -18.31 16.00 -5.21
CA THR A 160 -19.68 15.68 -5.64
C THR A 160 -20.18 14.38 -5.00
N ASN A 161 -21.49 14.15 -4.98
CA ASN A 161 -22.05 12.88 -4.51
C ASN A 161 -21.61 11.69 -5.38
N ALA A 162 -21.47 11.88 -6.69
CA ALA A 162 -20.90 10.87 -7.60
C ALA A 162 -19.46 10.51 -7.20
N CYS A 163 -18.60 11.51 -6.92
CA CYS A 163 -17.24 11.28 -6.45
C CYS A 163 -17.21 10.56 -5.09
N ARG A 164 -18.07 10.96 -4.13
CA ARG A 164 -18.19 10.28 -2.82
C ARG A 164 -18.54 8.80 -2.96
N ASN A 165 -19.45 8.46 -3.87
CA ASN A 165 -19.82 7.07 -4.13
C ASN A 165 -18.64 6.26 -4.67
N VAL A 166 -17.91 6.81 -5.65
CA VAL A 166 -16.72 6.14 -6.19
C VAL A 166 -15.64 5.93 -5.12
N ILE A 167 -15.38 6.93 -4.27
CA ILE A 167 -14.43 6.79 -3.15
C ILE A 167 -14.87 5.68 -2.19
N ALA A 168 -16.17 5.59 -1.88
CA ALA A 168 -16.71 4.55 -1.03
C ALA A 168 -16.58 3.15 -1.66
N ASP A 169 -16.75 3.03 -2.98
CA ASP A 169 -16.58 1.77 -3.70
C ASP A 169 -15.11 1.35 -3.81
N MET A 170 -14.21 2.29 -4.08
CA MET A 170 -12.76 2.03 -4.05
C MET A 170 -12.30 1.48 -2.71
N ARG A 171 -12.81 2.01 -1.58
CA ARG A 171 -12.46 1.51 -0.24
C ARG A 171 -12.88 0.06 0.02
N LYS A 172 -13.79 -0.51 -0.77
CA LYS A 172 -14.18 -1.93 -0.68
C LYS A 172 -13.18 -2.85 -1.41
N ILE A 173 -12.33 -2.29 -2.26
CA ILE A 173 -11.34 -3.04 -3.05
C ILE A 173 -9.99 -3.02 -2.30
N PRO A 174 -9.44 -4.18 -1.89
CA PRO A 174 -8.24 -4.23 -1.04
C PRO A 174 -7.02 -3.51 -1.63
N LYS A 175 -6.85 -3.54 -2.95
CA LYS A 175 -5.73 -2.84 -3.63
C LYS A 175 -5.93 -1.34 -3.75
N ALA A 176 -7.18 -0.86 -3.75
CA ALA A 176 -7.49 0.56 -3.78
C ALA A 176 -7.44 1.20 -2.38
N GLU A 177 -7.77 0.44 -1.33
CA GLU A 177 -7.61 0.91 0.06
C GLU A 177 -6.16 1.37 0.35
N LEU A 178 -5.19 0.66 -0.24
CA LEU A 178 -3.79 1.03 -0.16
C LEU A 178 -3.45 2.41 -0.72
N LEU A 179 -4.21 2.91 -1.70
CA LEU A 179 -4.05 4.26 -2.25
C LEU A 179 -4.49 5.35 -1.25
N ASP A 180 -5.43 5.04 -0.37
CA ASP A 180 -5.89 5.95 0.68
C ASP A 180 -4.79 6.11 1.76
N THR A 181 -4.11 5.01 2.13
CA THR A 181 -3.13 4.97 3.24
C THR A 181 -1.66 5.11 2.82
N CYS A 182 -1.35 5.13 1.53
CA CYS A 182 0.04 5.23 1.06
C CYS A 182 0.71 6.57 1.41
N VAL A 183 2.04 6.59 1.46
CA VAL A 183 2.82 7.83 1.59
C VAL A 183 3.13 8.37 0.20
N CYS A 184 2.83 9.64 -0.05
CA CYS A 184 3.12 10.28 -1.34
C CYS A 184 4.64 10.29 -1.59
N ASP A 185 5.06 9.71 -2.71
CA ASP A 185 6.46 9.55 -3.12
C ASP A 185 6.61 9.77 -4.63
N GLY A 186 7.85 9.74 -5.13
CA GLY A 186 8.15 9.92 -6.56
C GLY A 186 8.01 11.37 -7.05
N THR A 187 7.89 11.51 -8.38
CA THR A 187 7.83 12.81 -9.08
C THR A 187 6.49 13.52 -8.90
N GLU A 188 5.41 12.77 -8.71
CA GLU A 188 4.04 13.29 -8.53
C GLU A 188 3.73 13.62 -7.06
N ARG A 189 4.73 13.63 -6.17
CA ARG A 189 4.55 13.77 -4.72
C ARG A 189 3.71 14.98 -4.34
N THR A 190 4.00 16.15 -4.91
CA THR A 190 3.29 17.41 -4.61
C THR A 190 1.81 17.34 -5.00
N ILE A 191 1.52 16.77 -6.17
CA ILE A 191 0.15 16.58 -6.66
C ILE A 191 -0.58 15.57 -5.78
N CYS A 192 0.07 14.45 -5.42
CA CYS A 192 -0.49 13.44 -4.53
C CYS A 192 -0.87 14.03 -3.16
N GLU A 193 0.02 14.81 -2.55
CA GLU A 193 -0.24 15.46 -1.25
C GLU A 193 -1.40 16.44 -1.34
N TYR A 194 -1.47 17.23 -2.42
CA TYR A 194 -2.59 18.14 -2.68
C TYR A 194 -3.92 17.40 -2.82
N VAL A 195 -3.97 16.35 -3.65
CA VAL A 195 -5.19 15.56 -3.87
C VAL A 195 -5.65 14.90 -2.58
N LYS A 196 -4.73 14.33 -1.78
CA LYS A 196 -5.07 13.73 -0.48
C LYS A 196 -5.64 14.76 0.50
N LEU A 197 -5.06 15.96 0.55
CA LEU A 197 -5.56 17.04 1.40
C LEU A 197 -6.93 17.55 0.94
N SER A 198 -7.12 17.79 -0.36
CA SER A 198 -8.39 18.21 -0.95
C SER A 198 -9.49 17.17 -0.72
N MET A 199 -9.18 15.88 -0.90
CA MET A 199 -10.10 14.78 -0.60
C MET A 199 -10.53 14.79 0.87
N LYS A 200 -9.57 14.96 1.80
CA LYS A 200 -9.86 15.05 3.23
C LYS A 200 -10.82 16.20 3.55
N ASN A 201 -10.50 17.40 3.08
CA ASN A 201 -11.23 18.61 3.41
C ASN A 201 -12.63 18.67 2.78
N LEU A 202 -12.76 18.23 1.52
CA LEU A 202 -14.00 18.40 0.75
C LEU A 202 -14.95 17.20 0.86
N CYS A 203 -14.44 15.99 1.07
CA CYS A 203 -15.27 14.80 1.12
C CYS A 203 -15.59 14.30 2.54
N PHE A 204 -14.74 14.60 3.54
CA PHE A 204 -14.89 14.05 4.89
C PHE A 204 -15.05 15.12 5.99
N ASP A 205 -14.30 16.23 5.90
CA ASP A 205 -14.33 17.31 6.90
C ASP A 205 -15.27 18.47 6.52
N ALA A 206 -16.00 18.37 5.41
CA ALA A 206 -16.95 19.39 5.00
C ALA A 206 -18.10 19.48 6.03
N PRO A 207 -18.43 20.68 6.56
CA PRO A 207 -19.56 20.83 7.46
C PRO A 207 -20.82 20.33 6.75
N VAL A 208 -21.62 19.55 7.48
CA VAL A 208 -22.91 19.04 7.02
C VAL A 208 -23.85 20.24 6.91
N VAL A 209 -23.76 20.96 5.79
CA VAL A 209 -24.82 21.86 5.38
C VAL A 209 -25.93 20.92 4.92
N ALA A 210 -26.94 20.77 5.78
CA ALA A 210 -28.18 20.11 5.43
C ALA A 210 -28.85 20.99 4.37
N GLU A 211 -28.43 20.85 3.12
CA GLU A 211 -29.17 21.39 1.98
C GLU A 211 -30.27 20.39 1.69
N GLU A 212 -31.44 20.74 2.23
CA GLU A 212 -32.73 20.16 1.98
C GLU A 212 -33.08 20.21 0.49
N GLY A 213 -33.88 19.24 0.04
CA GLY A 213 -34.87 19.53 -0.99
C GLY A 213 -34.46 19.29 -2.44
N SER A 214 -34.89 18.13 -2.93
CA SER A 214 -35.16 17.83 -4.34
C SER A 214 -35.95 18.95 -5.05
N GLY A 215 -35.44 19.41 -6.19
CA GLY A 215 -36.16 20.23 -7.16
C GLY A 215 -35.77 19.76 -8.56
N SER A 216 -36.54 18.82 -9.10
CA SER A 216 -36.63 18.51 -10.53
C SER A 216 -37.26 19.70 -11.24
N ASP A 217 -36.70 20.13 -12.37
CA ASP A 217 -37.47 20.65 -13.51
C ASP A 217 -36.66 20.31 -14.77
N ASP A 218 -37.24 19.43 -15.57
CA ASP A 218 -36.94 19.23 -16.99
C ASP A 218 -37.54 20.43 -17.74
N GLU A 219 -36.72 21.27 -18.38
CA GLU A 219 -37.16 22.07 -19.54
C GLU A 219 -36.00 22.10 -20.56
N ASP A 220 -36.26 21.47 -21.71
CA ASP A 220 -35.60 21.68 -22.99
C ASP A 220 -35.76 23.15 -23.42
N ASP A 221 -34.73 23.73 -24.05
CA ASP A 221 -34.80 24.79 -25.09
C ASP A 221 -33.36 25.12 -25.49
N GLU A 222 -32.89 24.65 -26.65
CA GLU A 222 -32.96 25.29 -27.97
C GLU A 222 -31.70 26.12 -28.28
N ASP A 223 -31.28 26.01 -29.54
CA ASP A 223 -30.02 26.43 -30.13
C ASP A 223 -29.80 27.96 -30.07
N ASP A 224 -28.57 28.39 -29.86
CA ASP A 224 -28.10 29.69 -30.35
C ASP A 224 -26.61 29.61 -30.71
N GLU A 225 -26.37 29.51 -32.02
CA GLU A 225 -25.09 29.79 -32.68
C GLU A 225 -24.77 31.28 -32.54
N GLU A 226 -23.65 31.64 -31.91
CA GLU A 226 -23.02 32.94 -32.16
C GLU A 226 -21.50 32.75 -32.34
N ASP A 227 -21.10 32.97 -33.59
CA ASP A 227 -19.74 33.07 -34.12
C ASP A 227 -19.06 34.36 -33.61
N PHE A 228 -17.83 34.62 -34.09
CA PHE A 228 -17.02 35.85 -34.00
C PHE A 228 -15.85 35.84 -32.97
N PRO A 229 -14.72 36.49 -33.30
CA PRO A 229 -13.74 35.97 -34.23
C PRO A 229 -12.30 36.01 -33.66
N VAL A 230 -11.41 35.24 -34.27
CA VAL A 230 -9.96 35.26 -34.04
C VAL A 230 -9.37 36.63 -34.39
N LEU A 231 -8.62 37.25 -33.47
CA LEU A 231 -7.71 38.35 -33.78
C LEU A 231 -6.32 38.10 -33.18
N ASN A 232 -5.36 37.77 -34.05
CA ASN A 232 -3.94 38.03 -33.84
C ASN A 232 -3.55 39.31 -34.59
N PRO A 233 -2.64 40.13 -34.04
CA PRO A 233 -1.46 40.48 -34.84
C PRO A 233 -0.14 40.55 -34.03
N VAL A 234 0.79 39.67 -34.41
CA VAL A 234 2.21 39.81 -34.81
C VAL A 234 3.08 41.04 -34.40
N PHE A 235 4.29 40.69 -33.89
CA PHE A 235 5.64 41.34 -33.86
C PHE A 235 5.84 42.64 -33.04
N GLU A 236 6.96 42.91 -32.34
CA GLU A 236 8.42 42.76 -32.63
C GLU A 236 9.19 43.04 -31.31
N GLY A 237 10.09 42.21 -30.75
CA GLY A 237 11.48 41.98 -31.16
C GLY A 237 12.50 42.55 -30.14
N ARG A 238 13.30 41.73 -29.43
CA ARG A 238 14.77 41.94 -29.20
C ARG A 238 15.47 40.83 -28.39
N ASN A 239 16.65 40.48 -28.89
CA ASN A 239 17.63 39.49 -28.42
C ASN A 239 18.45 39.92 -27.20
N ALA A 240 18.85 38.94 -26.39
CA ALA A 240 20.19 38.69 -25.81
C ALA A 240 20.12 37.28 -25.17
N GLY A 241 20.91 36.25 -25.48
CA GLY A 241 22.32 36.20 -25.84
C GLY A 241 23.12 35.85 -24.57
N SER A 242 23.46 34.57 -24.36
CA SER A 242 24.68 34.09 -23.67
C SER A 242 24.62 32.56 -23.44
N ASP A 243 25.59 31.87 -24.04
CA ASP A 243 26.41 30.75 -23.53
C ASP A 243 25.69 29.58 -22.83
N GLY A 244 25.73 28.33 -23.33
CA GLY A 244 26.90 27.59 -23.75
C GLY A 244 27.43 26.75 -22.58
N CYS A 245 27.18 25.43 -22.58
CA CYS A 245 28.10 24.41 -22.05
C CYS A 245 27.60 23.00 -22.39
N ALA A 246 28.49 22.24 -23.03
CA ALA A 246 28.36 20.83 -23.36
C ALA A 246 28.65 19.92 -22.16
N VAL A 247 27.94 18.79 -22.03
CA VAL A 247 28.38 17.47 -21.50
C VAL A 247 27.29 16.51 -21.97
N GLY A 248 27.49 15.38 -22.66
CA GLY A 248 28.48 14.34 -22.57
C GLY A 248 27.69 13.04 -22.64
N SER A 249 27.75 12.36 -23.79
CA SER A 249 27.03 11.11 -24.05
C SER A 249 27.64 9.98 -23.21
N PHE A 250 26.91 9.46 -22.23
CA PHE A 250 27.37 8.32 -21.44
C PHE A 250 26.95 7.01 -22.10
N GLY A 251 27.97 6.27 -22.56
CA GLY A 251 27.85 4.94 -23.11
C GLY A 251 27.38 3.91 -22.08
N VAL A 252 26.54 3.00 -22.56
CA VAL A 252 26.04 1.84 -21.82
C VAL A 252 27.17 0.81 -21.71
N LEU A 253 27.70 0.60 -20.50
CA LEU A 253 28.65 -0.49 -20.23
C LEU A 253 27.89 -1.71 -19.71
N THR A 254 27.85 -2.76 -20.53
CA THR A 254 27.30 -4.07 -20.18
C THR A 254 28.28 -4.81 -19.27
N VAL A 255 27.82 -5.16 -18.05
CA VAL A 255 28.57 -6.04 -17.14
C VAL A 255 28.28 -7.49 -17.53
N VAL A 256 29.25 -8.16 -18.16
CA VAL A 256 29.23 -9.61 -18.35
C VAL A 256 29.78 -10.25 -17.08
N THR A 257 28.92 -10.88 -16.29
CA THR A 257 29.34 -11.68 -15.14
C THR A 257 29.84 -13.05 -15.62
N ALA A 258 31.15 -13.25 -15.60
CA ALA A 258 31.80 -14.53 -15.82
C ALA A 258 31.49 -15.46 -14.62
N SER A 259 30.76 -16.55 -14.86
CA SER A 259 30.56 -17.62 -13.89
C SER A 259 31.75 -18.57 -13.96
N GLY A 260 32.63 -18.50 -12.95
CA GLY A 260 33.73 -19.44 -12.77
C GLY A 260 33.23 -20.80 -12.30
N LEU A 261 33.43 -21.83 -13.12
CA LEU A 261 33.27 -23.23 -12.74
C LEU A 261 34.52 -23.68 -11.96
N ILE A 262 34.40 -23.84 -10.65
CA ILE A 262 35.42 -24.51 -9.83
C ILE A 262 35.15 -26.01 -9.88
N LEU A 263 35.97 -26.72 -10.68
CA LEU A 263 36.12 -28.17 -10.63
C LEU A 263 36.91 -28.54 -9.37
N LEU A 264 36.25 -29.18 -8.40
CA LEU A 264 36.92 -29.90 -7.31
C LEU A 264 37.18 -31.34 -7.78
N THR A 265 38.45 -31.67 -8.00
CA THR A 265 38.94 -33.04 -8.10
C THR A 265 39.03 -33.67 -6.70
N PRO A 266 38.78 -34.98 -6.55
CA PRO A 266 39.04 -35.67 -5.30
C PRO A 266 40.51 -36.11 -5.25
N LEU A 267 41.22 -35.81 -4.17
CA LEU A 267 42.48 -36.48 -3.83
C LEU A 267 42.18 -37.72 -2.98
N LEU A 268 42.87 -38.80 -3.34
CA LEU A 268 43.10 -40.02 -2.56
C LEU A 268 43.59 -39.74 -1.14
#